data_AF-A0A0A3XG55-F1
#
_entry.id   AF-A0A0A3XG55-F1
#
_cell.length_a   1.000
_cell.length_b   1.000
_cell.length_c   1.000
_cell.angle_alpha   90.00
_cell.angle_beta   90.00
_cell.angle_gamma   90.00
#
_symmetry.space_group_name_H-M   'P 1'
#
loop_
_entity.id
_entity.type
_entity.pdbx_description
1 polymer ?
#
loop_
_entity_poly.entity_id
_entity_poly.type
_entity_poly.pdbx_seq_one_letter_code
_entity_poly.pdbx_strand_id
1 'polypeptide(L)'
;MKIALLSLALMGQPATIPISDRVPVLNVEAGCKAAVEEAKAHGLTAVESFSDCMKDEKEAQQQVSTLWATSPSDVRNRCEGTASIGVHSYVELLTCLQAAFVAAHPEAVPPRKARDRNKH
;
A
#
# COMPACT_ATOMS: atom_id res chain seq x y z
N MET A 1 -4.93 -57.04 22.73
CA MET A 1 -4.98 -56.07 21.61
C MET A 1 -4.48 -54.74 22.14
N LYS A 2 -3.39 -54.20 21.62
CA LYS A 2 -2.81 -52.91 22.05
C LYS A 2 -2.79 -52.01 20.82
N ILE A 3 -3.68 -51.04 20.79
CA ILE A 3 -3.79 -50.07 19.69
C ILE A 3 -2.71 -49.01 19.97
N ALA A 4 -1.67 -49.00 19.16
CA ALA A 4 -0.67 -47.93 19.16
C ALA A 4 -1.24 -46.76 18.33
N LEU A 5 -1.58 -45.66 18.99
CA LEU A 5 -1.94 -44.40 18.33
C LEU A 5 -0.64 -43.72 17.90
N LEU A 6 -0.37 -43.70 16.60
CA LEU A 6 0.69 -42.90 15.99
C LEU A 6 0.14 -41.50 15.73
N SER A 7 0.49 -40.57 16.62
CA SER A 7 0.15 -39.14 16.52
C SER A 7 0.88 -38.53 15.31
N LEU A 8 0.12 -38.14 14.28
CA LEU A 8 0.62 -37.35 13.15
C LEU A 8 0.76 -35.89 13.58
N ALA A 9 1.92 -35.51 14.11
CA ALA A 9 2.25 -34.11 14.37
C ALA A 9 2.64 -33.43 13.05
N LEU A 10 1.66 -32.83 12.37
CA LEU A 10 1.91 -31.95 11.23
C LEU A 10 2.46 -30.62 11.78
N MET A 11 3.77 -30.54 11.98
CA MET A 11 4.45 -29.29 12.28
C MET A 11 4.43 -28.42 11.02
N GLY A 12 3.38 -27.61 10.87
CA GLY A 12 3.35 -26.51 9.91
C GLY A 12 4.46 -25.53 10.25
N GLN A 13 5.51 -25.52 9.45
CA GLN A 13 6.60 -24.56 9.59
C GLN A 13 6.05 -23.18 9.21
N PRO A 14 6.20 -22.13 10.04
CA PRO A 14 5.94 -20.79 9.57
C PRO A 14 6.97 -20.50 8.48
N ALA A 15 6.50 -20.35 7.24
CA ALA A 15 7.34 -19.89 6.15
C ALA A 15 7.77 -18.46 6.49
N THR A 16 8.98 -18.31 7.02
CA THR A 16 9.63 -17.00 7.14
C THR A 16 10.04 -16.61 5.72
N ILE A 17 9.15 -15.91 5.02
CA ILE A 17 9.48 -15.28 3.75
C ILE A 17 10.56 -14.25 4.08
N PRO A 18 11.79 -14.34 3.54
CA PRO A 18 12.81 -13.35 3.80
C PRO A 18 12.30 -11.99 3.31
N ILE A 19 12.05 -11.09 4.25
CA ILE A 19 11.53 -9.76 3.98
C ILE A 19 12.67 -8.93 3.40
N SER A 20 12.41 -8.27 2.28
CA SER A 20 13.32 -7.26 1.79
C SER A 20 13.16 -6.01 2.66
N ASP A 21 14.22 -5.64 3.40
CA ASP A 21 14.32 -4.29 3.99
C ASP A 21 14.32 -3.20 2.91
N ARG A 22 14.40 -3.57 1.63
CA ARG A 22 14.35 -2.66 0.49
C ARG A 22 12.91 -2.40 0.08
N VAL A 23 12.65 -1.16 -0.29
CA VAL A 23 11.42 -0.72 -0.95
C VAL A 23 11.12 -1.64 -2.14
N PRO A 24 9.87 -2.09 -2.33
CA PRO A 24 9.51 -2.93 -3.46
C PRO A 24 9.72 -2.21 -4.79
N VAL A 25 10.04 -2.96 -5.85
CA VAL A 25 10.14 -2.45 -7.22
C VAL A 25 8.78 -2.65 -7.89
N LEU A 26 8.03 -1.57 -8.04
CA LEU A 26 6.69 -1.58 -8.62
C LEU A 26 6.74 -1.22 -10.10
N ASN A 27 6.02 -1.98 -10.94
CA ASN A 27 5.89 -1.68 -12.38
C ASN A 27 4.79 -0.63 -12.62
N VAL A 28 5.06 0.60 -12.20
CA VAL A 28 4.11 1.72 -12.30
C VAL A 28 3.83 2.14 -13.74
N GLU A 29 4.76 1.90 -14.67
CA GLU A 29 4.55 2.21 -16.08
C GLU A 29 3.40 1.40 -16.68
N ALA A 30 3.29 0.11 -16.34
CA ALA A 30 2.17 -0.71 -16.77
C ALA A 30 0.84 -0.20 -16.20
N GLY A 31 0.85 0.24 -14.94
CA GLY A 31 -0.31 0.84 -14.27
C GLY A 31 -0.79 2.12 -14.92
N CYS A 32 0.12 3.09 -15.11
CA CYS A 32 -0.19 4.36 -15.76
C CYS A 32 -0.71 4.17 -17.20
N LYS A 33 -0.13 3.23 -17.96
CA LYS A 33 -0.64 2.90 -19.30
C LYS A 33 -2.05 2.31 -19.24
N ALA A 34 -2.29 1.36 -18.35
CA ALA A 34 -3.60 0.75 -18.19
C ALA A 34 -4.68 1.80 -17.83
N ALA A 35 -4.36 2.72 -16.91
CA ALA A 35 -5.27 3.79 -16.51
C ALA A 35 -5.64 4.72 -17.68
N VAL A 36 -4.67 5.10 -18.52
CA VAL A 36 -4.91 5.93 -19.70
C VAL A 36 -5.73 5.18 -20.76
N GLU A 37 -5.46 3.91 -20.99
CA GLU A 37 -6.20 3.11 -21.97
C GLU A 37 -7.64 2.82 -21.51
N GLU A 38 -7.84 2.56 -20.21
CA GLU A 38 -9.16 2.41 -19.61
C GLU A 38 -9.97 3.71 -19.73
N ALA A 39 -9.37 4.85 -19.38
CA ALA A 39 -9.97 6.16 -19.57
C ALA A 39 -10.45 6.40 -21.01
N LYS A 40 -9.61 6.08 -22.00
CA LYS A 40 -9.96 6.18 -23.42
C LYS A 40 -11.10 5.24 -23.79
N ALA A 41 -11.06 3.99 -23.32
CA ALA A 41 -12.11 3.00 -23.56
C ALA A 41 -13.47 3.44 -23.01
N HIS A 42 -13.47 4.24 -21.95
CA HIS A 42 -14.65 4.86 -21.36
C HIS A 42 -15.00 6.25 -21.94
N GLY A 43 -14.29 6.73 -22.96
CA GLY A 43 -14.53 8.03 -23.59
C GLY A 43 -14.24 9.23 -22.68
N LEU A 44 -13.43 9.04 -21.63
CA LEU A 44 -13.06 10.09 -20.71
C LEU A 44 -11.91 10.92 -21.30
N THR A 45 -12.12 12.24 -21.40
CA THR A 45 -11.15 13.18 -21.98
C THR A 45 -10.41 14.02 -20.94
N ALA A 46 -10.92 14.05 -19.70
CA ALA A 46 -10.36 14.80 -18.58
C ALA A 46 -9.65 13.87 -17.58
N VAL A 47 -8.88 12.92 -18.08
CA VAL A 47 -8.11 11.99 -17.23
C VAL A 47 -6.66 12.39 -17.22
N GLU A 48 -6.00 12.09 -16.10
CA GLU A 48 -4.58 12.31 -15.91
C GLU A 48 -3.77 11.74 -17.09
N SER A 49 -2.81 12.53 -17.58
CA SER A 49 -1.95 12.07 -18.67
C SER A 49 -0.99 11.00 -18.16
N PHE A 50 -0.47 10.15 -19.06
CA PHE A 50 0.58 9.20 -18.70
C PHE A 50 1.79 9.89 -18.04
N SER A 51 2.14 11.10 -18.48
CA SER A 51 3.28 11.85 -17.94
C SER A 51 3.02 12.35 -16.51
N ASP A 52 1.79 12.76 -16.22
CA ASP A 52 1.41 13.21 -14.90
C ASP A 52 1.40 12.02 -13.93
N CYS A 53 0.81 10.88 -14.34
CA CYS A 53 0.81 9.65 -13.54
C CYS A 53 2.23 9.21 -13.20
N MET A 54 3.13 9.18 -14.19
CA MET A 54 4.53 8.80 -13.96
C MET A 54 5.26 9.78 -13.03
N LYS A 55 4.89 11.06 -13.05
CA LYS A 55 5.45 12.07 -12.14
C LYS A 55 5.00 11.80 -10.71
N ASP A 56 3.70 11.62 -10.50
CA ASP A 56 3.10 11.37 -9.18
C ASP A 56 3.65 10.08 -8.57
N GLU A 57 3.78 9.02 -9.37
CA GLU A 57 4.37 7.74 -8.95
C GLU A 57 5.84 7.89 -8.53
N LYS A 58 6.61 8.71 -9.23
CA LYS A 58 8.03 8.96 -8.90
C LYS A 58 8.17 9.79 -7.62
N GLU A 59 7.31 10.80 -7.44
CA GLU A 59 7.27 11.59 -6.21
C GLU A 59 6.86 10.72 -5.01
N ALA A 60 5.88 9.84 -5.21
CA ALA A 60 5.47 8.88 -4.19
C ALA A 60 6.59 7.90 -3.83
N GLN A 61 7.32 7.36 -4.81
CA GLN A 61 8.46 6.46 -4.57
C GLN A 61 9.53 7.08 -3.68
N GLN A 62 9.83 8.37 -3.87
CA GLN A 62 10.79 9.11 -3.04
C GLN A 62 10.32 9.20 -1.58
N GLN A 63 9.03 9.47 -1.37
CA GLN A 63 8.45 9.55 -0.03
C GLN A 63 8.36 8.18 0.64
N VAL A 64 7.96 7.14 -0.10
CA VAL A 64 7.98 5.74 0.36
C VAL A 64 9.37 5.37 0.84
N SER A 65 10.43 5.73 0.12
CA SER A 65 11.80 5.41 0.53
C SER A 65 12.16 5.97 1.91
N THR A 66 11.59 7.12 2.28
CA THR A 66 11.80 7.73 3.60
C THR A 66 10.98 7.00 4.68
N LEU A 67 9.69 6.77 4.44
CA LEU A 67 8.80 6.14 5.41
C LEU A 67 9.07 4.63 5.59
N TRP A 68 9.52 3.95 4.55
CA TRP A 68 9.79 2.51 4.56
C TRP A 68 10.90 2.14 5.54
N ALA A 69 11.92 2.99 5.69
CA ALA A 69 13.02 2.77 6.62
C ALA A 69 12.59 2.84 8.09
N THR A 70 11.55 3.63 8.40
CA THR A 70 11.06 3.83 9.77
C THR A 70 9.80 3.02 10.08
N SER A 71 9.17 2.43 9.07
CA SER A 71 7.94 1.65 9.22
C SER A 71 8.22 0.26 9.80
N PRO A 72 7.40 -0.21 10.77
CA PRO A 72 7.47 -1.58 11.28
C PRO A 72 7.31 -2.63 10.17
N SER A 73 7.97 -3.78 10.32
CA SER A 73 7.97 -4.83 9.30
C SER A 73 6.58 -5.36 8.93
N ASP A 74 5.66 -5.47 9.89
CA ASP A 74 4.28 -5.90 9.67
C ASP A 74 3.48 -4.87 8.85
N VAL A 75 3.73 -3.57 9.08
CA VAL A 75 3.15 -2.48 8.30
C VAL A 75 3.67 -2.53 6.86
N ARG A 76 4.99 -2.71 6.67
CA ARG A 76 5.60 -2.83 5.34
C ARG A 76 4.99 -4.00 4.56
N ASN A 77 4.89 -5.18 5.18
CA ASN A 77 4.30 -6.37 4.57
C ASN A 77 2.84 -6.16 4.16
N ARG A 78 2.04 -5.57 5.05
CA ARG A 78 0.63 -5.29 4.78
C ARG A 78 0.48 -4.31 3.61
N CYS A 79 1.25 -3.23 3.61
CA CYS A 79 1.14 -2.19 2.59
C CYS A 79 1.71 -2.61 1.23
N GLU A 80 2.83 -3.35 1.19
CA GLU A 80 3.36 -3.94 -0.04
C GLU A 80 2.38 -4.94 -0.65
N GLY A 81 1.74 -5.77 0.18
CA GLY A 81 0.71 -6.70 -0.26
C GLY A 81 -0.43 -6.00 -0.98
N THR A 82 -0.93 -4.88 -0.44
CA THR A 82 -1.98 -4.08 -1.10
C THR A 82 -1.46 -3.42 -2.38
N ALA A 83 -0.28 -2.82 -2.34
CA ALA A 83 0.29 -2.07 -3.47
C ALA A 83 0.76 -2.97 -4.64
N SER A 84 0.80 -4.28 -4.43
CA SER A 84 1.21 -5.26 -5.46
C SER A 84 0.04 -6.04 -6.06
N ILE A 85 -1.20 -5.81 -5.61
CA ILE A 85 -2.39 -6.46 -6.16
C ILE A 85 -2.95 -5.59 -7.30
N GLY A 86 -3.01 -6.15 -8.51
CA GLY A 86 -3.61 -5.46 -9.66
C GLY A 86 -2.67 -4.43 -10.28
N VAL A 87 -3.05 -3.16 -10.21
CA VAL A 87 -2.22 -2.05 -10.71
C VAL A 87 -1.24 -1.64 -9.61
N HIS A 88 0.05 -1.83 -9.88
CA HIS A 88 1.10 -1.52 -8.90
C HIS A 88 1.30 0.00 -8.81
N SER A 89 1.22 0.56 -7.60
CA SER A 89 1.31 2.01 -7.36
C SER A 89 2.09 2.35 -6.09
N TYR A 90 3.08 3.24 -6.21
CA TYR A 90 3.75 3.86 -5.07
C TYR A 90 2.85 4.87 -4.35
N VAL A 91 1.86 5.46 -5.02
CA VAL A 91 0.87 6.35 -4.38
C VAL A 91 0.02 5.56 -3.38
N GLU A 92 -0.45 4.38 -3.76
CA GLU A 92 -1.19 3.48 -2.87
C GLU A 92 -0.31 2.98 -1.72
N LEU A 93 0.94 2.59 -2.02
CA LEU A 93 1.91 2.19 -1.01
C LEU A 93 2.16 3.32 0.01
N LEU A 94 2.41 4.54 -0.48
CA LEU A 94 2.62 5.72 0.34
C LEU A 94 1.42 5.99 1.25
N THR A 95 0.22 5.94 0.68
CA THR A 95 -1.02 6.19 1.40
C THR A 95 -1.23 5.17 2.52
N CYS A 96 -0.95 3.89 2.27
CA CYS A 96 -1.01 2.86 3.30
C CYS A 96 -0.01 3.11 4.44
N LEU A 97 1.24 3.48 4.12
CA LEU A 97 2.26 3.79 5.13
C LEU A 97 1.88 5.01 5.97
N GLN A 98 1.38 6.07 5.33
CA GLN A 98 0.91 7.29 6.02
C GLN A 98 -0.29 7.01 6.91
N ALA A 99 -1.26 6.20 6.45
CA ALA A 99 -2.41 5.81 7.27
C ALA A 99 -1.97 5.01 8.51
N ALA A 100 -1.01 4.10 8.35
CA ALA A 100 -0.44 3.36 9.47
C ALA A 100 0.29 4.28 10.45
N PHE A 101 1.04 5.27 9.94
CA PHE A 101 1.69 6.29 10.77
C PHE A 101 0.69 7.10 11.58
N VAL A 102 -0.38 7.60 10.95
CA VAL A 102 -1.44 8.34 11.64
C VAL A 102 -2.14 7.48 12.70
N ALA A 103 -2.41 6.21 12.39
CA ALA A 103 -3.02 5.28 13.35
C ALA A 103 -2.12 5.02 14.57
N ALA A 104 -0.79 5.02 14.39
CA ALA A 104 0.18 4.89 15.47
C ALA A 104 0.36 6.19 16.29
N HIS A 105 0.04 7.36 15.70
CA HIS A 105 0.24 8.67 16.30
C HIS A 105 -1.05 9.51 16.30
N PRO A 106 -2.07 9.13 17.10
CA PRO A 106 -3.34 9.84 17.14
C PRO A 106 -3.21 11.30 17.60
N GLU A 107 -2.19 11.65 18.40
CA GLU A 107 -1.93 13.05 18.78
C GLU A 107 -1.50 13.96 17.63
N ALA A 108 -1.00 13.40 16.52
CA ALA A 108 -0.58 14.17 15.35
C ALA A 108 -1.78 14.66 14.52
N VAL A 109 -2.99 14.15 14.78
CA VAL A 109 -4.20 14.56 14.08
C VAL A 109 -4.76 15.84 14.72
N PRO A 110 -4.84 16.97 13.99
CA PRO A 110 -5.42 18.18 14.56
C PRO A 110 -6.90 17.96 14.92
N PRO A 111 -7.38 18.52 16.04
CA PRO A 111 -8.77 18.38 16.44
C PRO A 111 -9.68 18.97 15.35
N ARG A 112 -10.70 18.22 14.93
CA ARG A 112 -11.71 18.75 13.99
C ARG A 112 -12.45 19.87 14.69
N LYS A 113 -12.29 21.12 14.23
CA LYS A 113 -13.17 22.21 14.65
C LYS A 113 -14.60 21.82 14.25
N ALA A 114 -15.51 21.77 15.22
CA ALA A 114 -16.92 21.57 14.93
C ALA A 114 -17.36 22.69 13.98
N ARG A 115 -17.81 22.32 12.78
CA ARG A 115 -18.40 23.26 11.83
C ARG A 115 -19.69 23.76 12.48
N ASP A 116 -19.64 24.98 12.99
CA ASP A 116 -20.80 25.64 13.57
C ASP A 116 -21.86 25.75 12.48
N ARG A 117 -22.92 24.93 12.59
CA ARG A 117 -24.03 24.86 11.64
C ARG A 117 -25.07 25.95 11.90
N ASN A 118 -24.69 27.01 12.62
CA ASN A 118 -25.58 28.12 12.92
C ASN A 118 -25.05 29.44 12.33
N LYS A 119 -25.18 29.57 11.02
CA LYS A 119 -25.18 30.88 10.36
C LYS A 119 -26.39 30.93 9.43
N HIS A 120 -27.49 31.40 10.00
CA HIS A 120 -28.70 31.83 9.28
C HIS A 120 -28.51 33.29 8.85
#